data_AF-A0A2D9U401-F1
#
_entry.id   AF-A0A2D9U401-F1
#
_cell.length_a   1.000
_cell.length_b   1.000
_cell.length_c   1.000
_cell.angle_alpha   90.00
_cell.angle_beta   90.00
_cell.angle_gamma   90.00
#
_symmetry.space_group_name_H-M   'P 1'
#
loop_
_entity.id
_entity.type
_entity.pdbx_description
1 polymer ?
#
loop_
_entity_poly.entity_id
_entity_poly.type
_entity_poly.pdbx_seq_one_letter_code
_entity_poly.pdbx_strand_id
1 'polypeptide(L)'
;MFMPVDPNSVNGMWDKLLQSLSSQKSCIVVSDGQKSDELKTQSFSYEEAERLLTKFKSRDYVRIGSSRMSPIPAYFTLDLTDSSGRLMELISLSPDDDRLRNDVSLVCQFSFFENKQLEKLVIPFVITDLEDPDLRFEVNNSDGETIAFRI
;
A
#
# COMPACT_ATOMS: atom_id res chain seq x y z
N MET A 1 16.43 7.93 -5.85
CA MET A 1 15.13 7.68 -6.48
C MET A 1 14.32 6.83 -5.52
N PHE A 2 13.08 7.23 -5.26
CA PHE A 2 12.13 6.44 -4.49
C PHE A 2 11.35 5.54 -5.47
N MET A 3 11.22 4.26 -5.18
CA MET A 3 10.48 3.32 -6.03
C MET A 3 9.92 2.17 -5.19
N PRO A 4 8.63 1.82 -5.34
CA PRO A 4 8.10 0.54 -4.88
C PRO A 4 8.77 -0.63 -5.61
N VAL A 5 9.26 -1.62 -4.87
CA VAL A 5 9.90 -2.81 -5.43
C VAL A 5 9.24 -4.10 -4.95
N ASP A 6 9.36 -5.15 -5.76
CA ASP A 6 9.01 -6.50 -5.34
C ASP A 6 10.02 -7.02 -4.30
N PRO A 7 9.63 -7.27 -3.05
CA PRO A 7 10.55 -7.74 -2.02
C PRO A 7 11.15 -9.13 -2.32
N ASN A 8 10.52 -9.96 -3.16
CA ASN A 8 11.06 -11.25 -3.58
C ASN A 8 12.14 -11.12 -4.68
N SER A 9 12.18 -9.98 -5.37
CA SER A 9 13.19 -9.70 -6.41
C SER A 9 14.51 -9.16 -5.85
N VAL A 10 14.53 -8.77 -4.57
CA VAL A 10 15.70 -8.15 -3.92
C VAL A 10 16.12 -8.96 -2.71
N ASN A 11 17.32 -9.55 -2.78
CA ASN A 11 17.88 -10.34 -1.67
C ASN A 11 17.94 -9.54 -0.36
N GLY A 12 17.42 -10.15 0.72
CA GLY A 12 17.38 -9.57 2.06
C GLY A 12 16.39 -8.42 2.24
N MET A 13 15.51 -8.13 1.27
CA MET A 13 14.53 -7.04 1.41
C MET A 13 13.54 -7.29 2.54
N TRP A 14 13.13 -8.53 2.76
CA TRP A 14 12.27 -8.91 3.88
C TRP A 14 12.91 -8.61 5.24
N ASP A 15 14.18 -8.96 5.43
CA ASP A 15 14.88 -8.69 6.69
C ASP A 15 15.06 -7.18 6.92
N LYS A 16 15.36 -6.44 5.85
CA LYS A 16 15.44 -4.97 5.90
C LYS A 16 14.09 -4.35 6.22
N LEU A 17 12.99 -4.89 5.69
CA LEU A 17 11.64 -4.41 5.97
C LEU A 17 11.30 -4.63 7.44
N LEU A 18 11.60 -5.82 7.98
CA LEU A 18 11.43 -6.12 9.40
C LEU A 18 12.17 -5.10 10.27
N GLN A 19 13.44 -4.84 9.96
CA GLN A 19 14.24 -3.84 10.66
C GLN A 19 13.64 -2.43 10.54
N SER A 20 13.16 -2.04 9.35
CA SER A 20 12.53 -0.73 9.12
C SER A 20 11.28 -0.57 9.96
N LEU A 21 10.36 -1.54 9.95
CA LEU A 21 9.12 -1.51 10.72
C LEU A 21 9.37 -1.39 12.23
N SER A 22 10.43 -2.04 12.74
CA SER A 22 10.78 -1.98 14.15
C SER A 22 11.58 -0.75 14.57
N SER A 23 12.15 0.02 13.64
CA SER A 23 13.03 1.16 13.95
C SER A 23 12.51 2.52 13.50
N GLN A 24 11.59 2.54 12.53
CA GLN A 24 11.04 3.76 11.97
C GLN A 24 9.60 3.95 12.42
N LYS A 25 9.25 5.20 12.70
CA LYS A 25 7.86 5.59 12.90
C LYS A 25 7.13 5.46 11.57
N SER A 26 6.00 4.79 11.59
CA SER A 26 5.12 4.63 10.44
C SER A 26 3.67 4.64 10.88
N CYS A 27 2.77 4.69 9.90
CA CYS A 27 1.34 4.81 10.09
C CYS A 27 0.64 3.70 9.31
N ILE A 28 -0.11 2.83 9.99
CA ILE A 28 -0.99 1.89 9.31
C ILE A 28 -2.22 2.67 8.85
N VAL A 29 -2.46 2.68 7.55
CA VAL A 29 -3.59 3.36 6.91
C VAL A 29 -4.69 2.35 6.59
N VAL A 30 -4.29 1.19 6.09
CA VAL A 30 -5.18 0.06 5.79
C VAL A 30 -4.60 -1.20 6.41
N SER A 31 -5.44 -1.98 7.08
CA SER A 31 -5.13 -3.31 7.61
C SER A 31 -6.28 -4.26 7.32
N ASP A 32 -5.96 -5.48 6.84
CA ASP A 32 -6.94 -6.50 6.45
C ASP A 32 -8.08 -5.97 5.56
N GLY A 33 -7.75 -5.04 4.66
CA GLY A 33 -8.70 -4.47 3.71
C GLY A 33 -9.71 -3.49 4.32
N GLN A 34 -9.42 -2.96 5.51
CA GLN A 34 -10.20 -1.94 6.20
C GLN A 34 -9.33 -0.72 6.52
N LYS A 35 -9.91 0.48 6.49
CA LYS A 35 -9.24 1.69 6.98
C LYS A 35 -8.92 1.52 8.46
N SER A 36 -7.72 1.94 8.87
CA SER A 36 -7.38 2.01 10.29
C SER A 36 -8.09 3.19 10.95
N ASP A 37 -8.83 2.94 12.04
CA ASP A 37 -9.56 3.96 12.80
C ASP A 37 -8.62 4.94 13.52
N GLU A 38 -7.44 4.46 13.92
CA GLU A 38 -6.44 5.25 14.63
C GLU A 38 -5.13 5.28 13.83
N LEU A 39 -4.89 6.38 13.12
CA LEU A 39 -3.64 6.67 12.42
C LEU A 39 -2.54 7.06 13.42
N LYS A 40 -2.14 6.12 14.29
CA LYS A 40 -1.08 6.34 15.28
C LYS A 40 0.29 6.16 14.62
N THR A 41 1.12 7.19 14.71
CA THR A 41 2.50 7.12 14.26
C THR A 41 3.37 6.48 15.34
N GLN A 42 3.76 5.22 15.14
CA GLN A 42 4.62 4.49 16.07
C GLN A 42 5.59 3.58 15.32
N SER A 43 6.68 3.21 16.00
CA SER A 43 7.46 2.04 15.60
C SER A 43 6.75 0.80 16.09
N PHE A 44 6.77 -0.27 15.31
CA PHE A 44 6.22 -1.55 15.73
C PHE A 44 7.17 -2.24 16.70
N SER A 45 6.62 -2.95 17.69
CA SER A 45 7.41 -3.97 18.37
C SER A 45 7.89 -5.01 17.35
N TYR A 46 8.96 -5.73 17.69
CA TYR A 46 9.48 -6.78 16.82
C TYR A 46 8.42 -7.83 16.47
N GLU A 47 7.61 -8.24 17.46
CA GLU A 47 6.52 -9.20 17.26
C GLU A 47 5.42 -8.67 16.32
N GLU A 48 5.01 -7.41 16.48
CA GLU A 48 4.04 -6.77 15.57
C GLU A 48 4.59 -6.70 14.14
N ALA A 49 5.87 -6.34 13.99
CA ALA A 49 6.52 -6.29 12.69
C ALA A 49 6.61 -7.68 12.03
N GLU A 50 6.94 -8.73 12.78
CA GLU A 50 6.95 -10.11 12.28
C GLU A 50 5.56 -10.59 11.85
N ARG A 51 4.52 -10.27 12.62
CA ARG A 51 3.12 -10.57 12.26
C ARG A 51 2.74 -9.86 10.96
N LEU A 52 3.10 -8.59 10.82
CA LEU A 52 2.83 -7.80 9.60
C LEU A 52 3.59 -8.33 8.39
N LEU A 53 4.85 -8.75 8.56
CA LEU A 53 5.62 -9.44 7.51
C LEU A 53 4.95 -10.74 7.08
N THR A 54 4.43 -11.51 8.04
CA THR A 54 3.73 -12.76 7.76
C THR A 54 2.49 -12.49 6.91
N LYS A 55 1.71 -11.46 7.26
CA LYS A 55 0.60 -10.99 6.43
C LYS A 55 1.07 -10.59 5.05
N PHE A 56 2.13 -9.81 4.93
CA PHE A 56 2.62 -9.36 3.62
C PHE A 56 3.00 -10.55 2.73
N LYS A 57 3.75 -11.50 3.28
CA LYS A 57 4.20 -12.70 2.55
C LYS A 57 3.06 -13.61 2.09
N SER A 58 1.86 -13.50 2.67
CA SER A 58 0.71 -14.32 2.28
C SER A 58 -0.19 -13.69 1.22
N ARG A 59 0.12 -12.47 0.74
CA ARG A 59 -0.71 -11.72 -0.23
C ARG A 59 -0.26 -11.97 -1.66
N ASP A 60 -1.19 -11.81 -2.60
CA ASP A 60 -0.94 -12.04 -4.02
C ASP A 60 0.07 -11.05 -4.61
N TYR A 61 0.01 -9.80 -4.14
CA TYR A 61 0.85 -8.72 -4.64
C TYR A 61 1.35 -7.87 -3.48
N VAL A 62 2.67 -7.63 -3.44
CA VAL A 62 3.33 -6.87 -2.37
C VAL A 62 4.34 -5.92 -2.98
N ARG A 63 4.34 -4.66 -2.56
CA ARG A 63 5.38 -3.71 -2.93
C ARG A 63 5.89 -2.93 -1.73
N ILE A 64 7.21 -2.83 -1.66
CA ILE A 64 7.94 -2.15 -0.60
C ILE A 64 8.56 -0.90 -1.20
N GLY A 65 8.11 0.28 -0.78
CA GLY A 65 8.78 1.53 -1.08
C GLY A 65 10.26 1.46 -0.66
N SER A 66 11.14 1.90 -1.55
CA SER A 66 12.57 1.89 -1.28
C SER A 66 13.26 3.13 -1.81
N SER A 67 14.27 3.60 -1.08
CA SER A 67 15.24 4.58 -1.54
C SER A 67 16.64 4.04 -1.27
N ARG A 68 17.49 4.01 -2.30
CA ARG A 68 18.88 3.49 -2.22
C ARG A 68 18.94 2.09 -1.58
N MET A 69 18.00 1.20 -1.92
CA MET A 69 17.92 -0.19 -1.41
C MET A 69 17.62 -0.31 0.10
N SER A 70 17.15 0.77 0.73
CA SER A 70 16.60 0.77 2.08
C SER A 70 15.08 0.91 1.99
N PRO A 71 14.31 0.09 2.71
CA PRO A 71 12.86 0.26 2.82
C PRO A 71 12.51 1.62 3.41
N ILE A 72 11.58 2.31 2.76
CA ILE A 72 10.95 3.54 3.25
C ILE A 72 9.47 3.47 2.81
N PRO A 73 8.49 3.72 3.70
CA PRO A 73 7.09 3.73 3.29
C PRO A 73 6.83 4.68 2.10
N ALA A 74 5.84 4.44 1.24
CA ALA A 74 4.75 3.49 1.43
C ALA A 74 5.10 2.01 1.21
N TYR A 75 4.52 1.14 2.03
CA TYR A 75 4.48 -0.31 1.83
C TYR A 75 3.04 -0.74 1.64
N PHE A 76 2.76 -1.62 0.68
CA PHE A 76 1.39 -2.02 0.42
C PHE A 76 1.26 -3.42 -0.14
N THR A 77 0.07 -3.99 0.05
CA THR A 77 -0.30 -5.31 -0.45
C THR A 77 -1.70 -5.32 -1.02
N LEU A 78 -1.93 -6.15 -2.02
CA LEU A 78 -3.24 -6.37 -2.63
C LEU A 78 -3.59 -7.86 -2.63
N ASP A 79 -4.88 -8.14 -2.49
CA ASP A 79 -5.46 -9.40 -2.95
C ASP A 79 -5.98 -9.18 -4.39
N LEU A 80 -5.70 -10.11 -5.28
CA LEU A 80 -6.06 -10.04 -6.70
C LEU A 80 -7.03 -11.17 -7.04
N THR A 81 -8.14 -10.82 -7.68
CA THR A 81 -9.19 -11.77 -8.10
C THR A 81 -9.64 -11.43 -9.52
N ASP A 82 -9.46 -12.36 -10.46
CA ASP A 82 -9.75 -12.17 -11.89
C ASP A 82 -9.13 -10.87 -12.46
N SER A 83 -9.95 -9.82 -12.66
CA SER A 83 -9.56 -8.49 -13.11
C SER A 83 -9.69 -7.39 -12.04
N SER A 84 -9.95 -7.77 -10.80
CA SER A 84 -10.14 -6.86 -9.67
C SER A 84 -9.06 -7.02 -8.61
N GLY A 85 -8.70 -5.91 -7.96
CA GLY A 85 -7.78 -5.87 -6.82
C GLY A 85 -8.44 -5.21 -5.63
N ARG A 86 -8.05 -5.63 -4.42
CA ARG A 86 -8.43 -4.96 -3.17
C ARG A 86 -7.17 -4.61 -2.40
N LEU A 87 -7.05 -3.34 -1.97
CA LEU A 87 -5.97 -2.92 -1.09
C LEU A 87 -6.16 -3.54 0.29
N MET A 88 -5.21 -4.37 0.71
CA MET A 88 -5.28 -5.13 1.95
C MET A 88 -4.46 -4.51 3.07
N GLU A 89 -3.28 -4.01 2.76
CA GLU A 89 -2.40 -3.35 3.71
C GLU A 89 -1.83 -2.10 3.04
N LEU A 90 -1.78 -1.00 3.78
CA LEU A 90 -1.08 0.23 3.38
C LEU A 90 -0.43 0.84 4.61
N ILE A 91 0.89 0.91 4.60
CA ILE A 91 1.70 1.54 5.64
C ILE A 91 2.32 2.78 5.02
N SER A 92 2.00 3.95 5.56
CA SER A 92 2.56 5.24 5.17
C SER A 92 3.63 5.71 6.17
N LEU A 93 4.42 6.70 5.76
CA LEU A 93 5.38 7.37 6.63
C LEU A 93 4.68 8.38 7.56
N SER A 94 3.56 8.95 7.14
CA SER A 94 2.86 10.03 7.83
C SER A 94 1.35 9.94 7.57
N PRO A 95 0.49 10.32 8.54
CA PRO A 95 -0.96 10.38 8.33
C PRO A 95 -1.42 11.63 7.55
N ASP A 96 -0.49 12.49 7.12
CA ASP A 96 -0.80 13.73 6.37
C ASP A 96 -1.54 13.45 5.06
N ASP A 97 -2.60 14.21 4.79
CA ASP A 97 -3.51 13.95 3.65
C ASP A 97 -2.79 14.03 2.29
N ASP A 98 -1.91 15.02 2.09
CA ASP A 98 -1.14 15.14 0.85
C ASP A 98 -0.18 13.96 0.69
N ARG A 99 0.41 13.50 1.81
CA ARG A 99 1.24 12.30 1.78
C ARG A 99 0.43 11.05 1.44
N LEU A 100 -0.73 10.86 2.04
CA LEU A 100 -1.61 9.73 1.78
C LEU A 100 -2.09 9.72 0.32
N ARG A 101 -2.43 10.89 -0.23
CA ARG A 101 -2.78 11.03 -1.65
C ARG A 101 -1.65 10.57 -2.57
N ASN A 102 -0.41 10.96 -2.27
CA ASN A 102 0.75 10.51 -3.03
C ASN A 102 0.98 8.99 -2.90
N ASP A 103 0.87 8.45 -1.68
CA ASP A 103 1.05 7.02 -1.44
C ASP A 103 -0.03 6.18 -2.15
N VAL A 104 -1.30 6.63 -2.16
CA VAL A 104 -2.39 5.97 -2.89
C VAL A 104 -2.22 6.11 -4.40
N SER A 105 -1.80 7.27 -4.91
CA SER A 105 -1.48 7.45 -6.33
C SER A 105 -0.41 6.45 -6.78
N LEU A 106 0.65 6.28 -5.99
CA LEU A 106 1.69 5.27 -6.23
C LEU A 106 1.14 3.84 -6.23
N VAL A 107 0.27 3.50 -5.26
CA VAL A 107 -0.40 2.19 -5.21
C VAL A 107 -1.13 1.95 -6.53
N CYS A 108 -1.99 2.88 -6.96
CA CYS A 108 -2.74 2.76 -8.20
C CYS A 108 -1.83 2.58 -9.41
N GLN A 109 -0.89 3.50 -9.61
CA GLN A 109 0.01 3.48 -10.76
C GLN A 109 0.78 2.17 -10.90
N PHE A 110 1.40 1.69 -9.81
CA PHE A 110 2.15 0.44 -9.84
C PHE A 110 1.24 -0.78 -10.03
N SER A 111 0.08 -0.79 -9.36
CA SER A 111 -0.87 -1.91 -9.47
C SER A 111 -1.33 -2.10 -10.91
N PHE A 112 -1.77 -1.02 -11.57
CA PHE A 112 -2.22 -1.08 -12.97
C PHE A 112 -1.06 -1.22 -13.97
N PHE A 113 0.11 -0.66 -13.67
CA PHE A 113 1.28 -0.82 -14.54
C PHE A 113 1.76 -2.27 -14.58
N GLU A 114 1.88 -2.94 -13.43
CA GLU A 114 2.47 -4.28 -13.35
C GLU A 114 1.43 -5.39 -13.59
N ASN A 115 0.16 -5.17 -13.21
CA ASN A 115 -0.92 -6.13 -13.41
C ASN A 115 -1.78 -5.71 -14.61
N LYS A 116 -1.38 -6.10 -15.82
CA LYS A 116 -2.04 -5.69 -17.07
C LYS A 116 -3.51 -6.10 -17.19
N GLN A 117 -3.89 -7.18 -16.51
CA GLN A 117 -5.26 -7.69 -16.45
C GLN A 117 -6.14 -7.02 -15.38
N LEU A 118 -5.55 -6.16 -14.52
CA LEU A 118 -6.30 -5.39 -13.54
C LEU A 118 -7.11 -4.29 -14.23
N GLU A 119 -8.42 -4.35 -14.05
CA GLU A 119 -9.41 -3.39 -14.56
C GLU A 119 -9.95 -2.49 -13.45
N LYS A 120 -9.99 -2.98 -12.20
CA LYS A 120 -10.53 -2.27 -11.04
C LYS A 120 -9.67 -2.49 -9.80
N LEU A 121 -9.44 -1.44 -9.01
CA LEU A 121 -8.79 -1.50 -7.70
C LEU A 121 -9.67 -0.82 -6.64
N VAL A 122 -9.99 -1.53 -5.57
CA VAL A 122 -10.76 -1.03 -4.43
C VAL A 122 -9.83 -0.56 -3.31
N ILE A 123 -10.02 0.68 -2.88
CA ILE A 123 -9.33 1.33 -1.76
C ILE A 123 -10.36 1.54 -0.65
N PRO A 124 -10.17 0.99 0.56
CA PRO A 124 -11.21 0.90 1.60
C PRO A 124 -11.38 2.20 2.40
N PHE A 125 -11.20 3.34 1.76
CA PHE A 125 -11.49 4.66 2.31
C PHE A 125 -11.69 5.69 1.19
N VAL A 126 -12.40 6.77 1.51
CA VAL A 126 -12.57 7.92 0.61
C VAL A 126 -11.28 8.74 0.55
N ILE A 127 -10.77 8.96 -0.65
CA ILE A 127 -9.70 9.89 -0.94
C ILE A 127 -10.05 10.70 -2.19
N THR A 128 -9.90 12.02 -2.10
CA THR A 128 -10.27 12.96 -3.15
C THR A 128 -9.03 13.50 -3.87
N ASP A 129 -9.27 14.11 -5.03
CA ASP A 129 -8.26 14.82 -5.83
C ASP A 129 -7.12 13.91 -6.30
N LEU A 130 -7.40 12.62 -6.52
CA LEU A 130 -6.53 11.74 -7.26
C LEU A 130 -6.70 12.03 -8.75
N GLU A 131 -5.58 12.33 -9.42
CA GLU A 131 -5.52 12.55 -10.86
C GLU A 131 -4.49 11.60 -11.48
N ASP A 132 -4.90 10.90 -12.53
CA ASP A 132 -4.02 10.05 -13.33
C ASP A 132 -4.59 10.00 -14.76
N PRO A 133 -3.78 10.19 -15.82
CA PRO A 133 -4.27 10.22 -17.19
C PRO A 133 -4.82 8.88 -17.68
N ASP A 134 -4.38 7.77 -17.09
CA ASP A 134 -4.73 6.41 -17.54
C ASP A 134 -5.80 5.75 -16.66
N LEU A 135 -6.24 6.42 -15.58
CA LEU A 135 -7.19 5.89 -14.60
C LEU A 135 -8.38 6.81 -14.38
N ARG A 136 -9.55 6.20 -14.18
CA ARG A 136 -10.77 6.88 -13.70
C ARG A 136 -10.97 6.56 -12.23
N PHE A 137 -11.22 7.59 -11.41
CA PHE A 137 -11.51 7.43 -9.99
C PHE A 137 -12.99 7.69 -9.70
N GLU A 138 -13.59 6.82 -8.91
CA GLU A 138 -14.97 6.95 -8.43
C GLU A 138 -15.01 6.80 -6.90
N VAL A 139 -15.84 7.61 -6.25
CA VAL A 139 -16.08 7.52 -4.81
C VAL A 139 -17.43 6.86 -4.58
N ASN A 140 -17.42 5.72 -3.90
CA ASN A 140 -18.63 5.08 -3.42
C ASN A 140 -18.94 5.60 -2.01
N ASN A 141 -19.77 6.64 -1.93
CA ASN A 141 -20.15 7.27 -0.66
C ASN A 141 -20.95 6.34 0.28
N SER A 142 -21.59 5.30 -0.26
CA SER A 142 -22.38 4.35 0.54
C SER A 142 -21.49 3.42 1.35
N ASP A 143 -20.40 2.96 0.74
CA ASP A 143 -19.45 2.02 1.35
C ASP A 143 -18.19 2.71 1.90
N GLY A 144 -18.04 4.02 1.65
CA GLY A 144 -16.89 4.81 2.10
C GLY A 144 -15.60 4.43 1.39
N GLU A 145 -15.67 3.91 0.17
CA GLU A 145 -14.53 3.39 -0.60
C GLU A 145 -14.21 4.29 -1.81
N THR A 146 -12.95 4.30 -2.21
CA THR A 146 -12.51 4.86 -3.50
C THR A 146 -12.18 3.72 -4.44
N ILE A 147 -12.63 3.83 -5.70
CA ILE A 147 -12.41 2.82 -6.71
C ILE A 147 -11.67 3.45 -7.88
N ALA A 148 -10.53 2.86 -8.22
CA ALA A 148 -9.79 3.20 -9.44
C ALA A 148 -10.12 2.20 -10.54
N PHE A 149 -10.34 2.68 -11.75
CA PHE A 149 -10.63 1.90 -12.95
C PHE A 149 -9.61 2.22 -14.04
N ARG A 150 -9.22 1.20 -14.81
CA ARG A 150 -8.47 1.39 -16.06
C ARG A 150 -9.39 2.02 -17.12
N ILE A 151 -8.88 3.00 -17.86
CA ILE A 151 -9.54 3.59 -19.03
C ILE A 151 -9.22 2.81 -20.31
#